data_AF-A0A847VN91-F1
#
_entry.id   AF-A0A847VN91-F1
#
_cell.length_a   1.000
_cell.length_b   1.000
_cell.length_c   1.000
_cell.angle_alpha   90.00
_cell.angle_beta   90.00
_cell.angle_gamma   90.00
#
_symmetry.space_group_name_H-M   'P 1'
#
loop_
_entity.id
_entity.type
_entity.pdbx_description
1 polymer ?
#
loop_
_entity_poly.entity_id
_entity_poly.type
_entity_poly.pdbx_seq_one_letter_code
_entity_poly.pdbx_strand_id
1 'polypeptide(L)'
;MTISTELRKAGPFTGNGVTTAFPFSFKVFAATDVAVTVANTQGNESALALGADYAVALNADQDAAPGGTVTLAAPLASGHRLVVSSAVPNLQPTDITNNGGFYPRVIEDALDRHVAQVQQIDEKVGRALKVAITSPLGDQALPSPVAGMLIGWNESSDGLKNYAPIGGTLLGQQLAAADGSSLVGFRQAGTGAVVRTAQDKMREWVSVKDFGAVGDGVTDDTAAIQAAIDSVVGGTVHFPVGTFLISAPIQLRRGVMLQGAGPFDTSANASTKILLKSGSNCAMLQTPAAALGQAEATHYMALENLIFDGNKTGQTTEVTAGVVQFHGAWVGSWIRKVFIYNTLGPGLTLDKGSDLTIDDVWIQGVQTATGYALDTNQSLSAGT
;
A
#
# COMPACT_ATOMS: atom_id res chain seq x y z
N MET A 1 -38.88 -11.36 50.88
CA MET A 1 -37.42 -11.36 51.07
C MET A 1 -36.85 -10.62 49.90
N THR A 2 -35.86 -9.75 50.16
CA THR A 2 -35.20 -8.98 49.11
C THR A 2 -34.47 -9.90 48.12
N ILE A 3 -34.16 -9.39 46.93
CA ILE A 3 -33.31 -10.12 45.97
C ILE A 3 -31.95 -10.44 46.60
N SER A 4 -31.63 -11.73 46.71
CA SER A 4 -30.42 -12.26 47.37
C SER A 4 -29.40 -12.89 46.41
N THR A 5 -29.63 -12.79 45.10
CA THR A 5 -28.76 -13.31 44.05
C THR A 5 -28.53 -12.28 42.96
N GLU A 6 -27.37 -12.33 42.30
CA GLU A 6 -27.01 -11.50 41.15
C GLU A 6 -27.33 -12.17 39.81
N LEU A 7 -27.71 -13.46 39.83
CA LEU A 7 -27.98 -14.22 38.61
C LEU A 7 -29.30 -13.78 37.98
N ARG A 8 -29.27 -13.43 36.68
CA ARG A 8 -30.47 -13.18 35.85
C ARG A 8 -30.60 -14.15 34.67
N LYS A 9 -29.77 -15.20 34.67
CA LYS A 9 -29.66 -16.19 33.60
C LYS A 9 -29.44 -17.58 34.18
N ALA A 10 -30.08 -18.58 33.61
CA ALA A 10 -29.85 -20.00 33.88
C ALA A 10 -29.48 -20.74 32.59
N GLY A 11 -28.58 -21.72 32.69
CA GLY A 11 -27.97 -22.41 31.56
C GLY A 11 -26.58 -21.84 31.19
N PRO A 12 -26.07 -22.10 29.97
CA PRO A 12 -26.75 -22.79 28.87
C PRO A 12 -26.96 -24.27 29.16
N PHE A 13 -28.21 -24.73 29.06
CA PHE A 13 -28.57 -26.15 29.10
C PHE A 13 -28.29 -26.78 27.73
N THR A 14 -27.79 -28.01 27.71
CA THR A 14 -27.50 -28.73 26.45
C THR A 14 -28.63 -29.71 26.15
N GLY A 15 -29.15 -29.69 24.93
CA GLY A 15 -30.18 -30.60 24.47
C GLY A 15 -29.65 -32.01 24.27
N ASN A 16 -30.44 -32.99 24.71
CA ASN A 16 -30.21 -34.44 24.52
C ASN A 16 -31.32 -35.09 23.67
N GLY A 17 -32.27 -34.30 23.15
CA GLY A 17 -33.44 -34.79 22.41
C GLY A 17 -34.55 -35.39 23.28
N VAL A 18 -34.45 -35.31 24.62
CA VAL A 18 -35.40 -35.92 25.56
C VAL A 18 -35.90 -34.94 26.62
N THR A 19 -35.01 -34.11 27.18
CA THR A 19 -35.35 -33.19 28.27
C THR A 19 -36.22 -32.03 27.80
N THR A 20 -37.33 -31.80 28.51
CA THR A 20 -38.26 -30.68 28.27
C THR A 20 -38.29 -29.66 29.41
N ALA A 21 -37.90 -30.05 30.63
CA ALA A 21 -37.97 -29.22 31.83
C ALA A 21 -36.59 -28.65 32.21
N PHE A 22 -36.52 -27.33 32.41
CA PHE A 22 -35.29 -26.58 32.69
C PHE A 22 -35.50 -25.63 33.87
N PRO A 23 -34.79 -25.80 34.99
CA PRO A 23 -34.96 -24.96 36.17
C PRO A 23 -34.24 -23.62 36.04
N PHE A 24 -34.73 -22.60 36.74
CA PHE A 24 -34.03 -21.34 36.97
C PHE A 24 -34.24 -20.90 38.43
N SER A 25 -33.34 -20.10 38.97
CA SER A 25 -33.26 -19.80 40.41
C SER A 25 -33.25 -18.30 40.74
N PHE A 26 -33.67 -17.45 39.80
CA PHE A 26 -33.73 -15.99 39.99
C PHE A 26 -35.16 -15.51 40.17
N LYS A 27 -35.36 -14.50 41.03
CA LYS A 27 -36.68 -13.94 41.36
C LYS A 27 -37.33 -13.29 40.14
N VAL A 28 -38.58 -13.61 39.88
CA VAL A 28 -39.43 -12.97 38.85
C VAL A 28 -40.80 -12.67 39.44
N PHE A 29 -41.54 -11.73 38.85
CA PHE A 29 -42.81 -11.25 39.40
C PHE A 29 -44.01 -11.82 38.65
N ALA A 30 -43.81 -12.18 37.39
CA ALA A 30 -44.77 -12.89 36.56
C ALA A 30 -44.07 -13.88 35.62
N ALA A 31 -44.83 -14.86 35.10
CA ALA A 31 -44.32 -15.79 34.08
C ALA A 31 -43.82 -15.05 32.81
N THR A 32 -44.37 -13.88 32.51
CA THR A 32 -43.97 -13.01 31.41
C THR A 32 -42.59 -12.37 31.60
N ASP A 33 -42.06 -12.36 32.83
CA ASP A 33 -40.72 -11.84 33.12
C ASP A 33 -39.61 -12.89 32.84
N VAL A 34 -39.97 -14.05 32.25
CA VAL A 34 -39.04 -15.12 31.87
C VAL A 34 -39.02 -15.25 30.35
N ALA A 35 -37.85 -15.02 29.75
CA ALA A 35 -37.60 -15.26 28.34
C ALA A 35 -36.74 -16.52 28.14
N VAL A 36 -36.96 -17.22 27.04
CA VAL A 36 -36.21 -18.42 26.66
C VAL A 36 -35.62 -18.22 25.27
N THR A 37 -34.32 -18.41 25.15
CA THR A 37 -33.58 -18.34 23.88
C THR A 37 -32.92 -19.68 23.62
N VAL A 38 -33.06 -20.17 22.38
CA VAL A 38 -32.40 -21.41 21.91
C VAL A 38 -31.40 -21.07 20.82
N ALA A 39 -30.21 -21.66 20.91
CA ALA A 39 -29.20 -21.63 19.87
C ALA A 39 -29.09 -23.00 19.21
N ASN A 40 -29.07 -23.04 17.87
CA ASN A 40 -28.81 -24.27 17.11
C ASN A 40 -27.32 -24.67 17.16
N THR A 41 -26.95 -25.76 16.48
CA THR A 41 -25.56 -26.26 16.46
C THR A 41 -24.56 -25.33 15.76
N GLN A 42 -25.05 -24.35 15.00
CA GLN A 42 -24.25 -23.32 14.32
C GLN A 42 -24.14 -22.03 15.14
N GLY A 43 -24.82 -21.96 16.30
CA GLY A 43 -24.86 -20.78 17.15
C GLY A 43 -25.91 -19.73 16.76
N ASN A 44 -26.80 -20.03 15.80
CA ASN A 44 -27.89 -19.12 15.45
C ASN A 44 -28.94 -19.14 16.56
N GLU A 45 -29.19 -17.99 17.17
CA GLU A 45 -30.14 -17.82 18.27
C GLU A 45 -31.56 -17.48 17.78
N SER A 46 -32.56 -18.07 18.44
CA SER A 46 -33.99 -17.78 18.25
C SER A 46 -34.69 -17.67 19.61
N ALA A 47 -35.49 -16.62 19.79
CA ALA A 47 -36.36 -16.47 20.96
C ALA A 47 -37.61 -17.34 20.81
N LEU A 48 -37.98 -18.03 21.89
CA LEU A 48 -39.21 -18.83 21.95
C LEU A 48 -40.39 -17.98 22.47
N ALA A 49 -41.61 -18.33 22.08
CA ALA A 49 -42.84 -17.66 22.51
C ALA A 49 -43.48 -18.36 23.73
N LEU A 50 -43.70 -17.60 24.80
CA LEU A 50 -44.42 -18.07 25.99
C LEU A 50 -45.86 -18.48 25.63
N GLY A 51 -46.28 -19.65 26.08
CA GLY A 51 -47.63 -20.21 25.84
C GLY A 51 -47.76 -21.00 24.55
N ALA A 52 -46.88 -20.80 23.56
CA ALA A 52 -46.82 -21.58 22.33
C ALA A 52 -45.67 -22.61 22.36
N ASP A 53 -44.45 -22.13 22.61
CA ASP A 53 -43.23 -22.94 22.55
C ASP A 53 -42.79 -23.46 23.92
N TYR A 54 -43.12 -22.71 24.99
CA TYR A 54 -42.81 -23.10 26.37
C TYR A 54 -43.84 -22.57 27.37
N ALA A 55 -43.91 -23.23 28.53
CA ALA A 55 -44.66 -22.79 29.70
C ALA A 55 -43.71 -22.54 30.88
N VAL A 56 -44.12 -21.69 31.81
CA VAL A 56 -43.35 -21.34 33.01
C VAL A 56 -44.16 -21.68 34.25
N ALA A 57 -43.62 -22.54 35.11
CA ALA A 57 -44.15 -22.80 36.44
C ALA A 57 -43.24 -22.11 37.47
N LEU A 58 -43.74 -21.06 38.12
CA LEU A 58 -43.02 -20.37 39.19
C LEU A 58 -43.12 -21.16 40.50
N ASN A 59 -42.06 -21.12 41.30
CA ASN A 59 -42.15 -21.60 42.69
C ASN A 59 -43.20 -20.79 43.45
N ALA A 60 -43.93 -21.46 44.34
CA ALA A 60 -45.09 -20.90 45.05
C ALA A 60 -44.76 -19.62 45.85
N ASP A 61 -43.54 -19.54 46.38
CA ASP A 61 -43.04 -18.37 47.10
C ASP A 61 -41.71 -17.91 46.47
N GLN A 62 -41.78 -16.84 45.67
CA GLN A 62 -40.62 -16.21 45.04
C GLN A 62 -39.70 -15.48 46.03
N ASP A 63 -40.17 -15.25 47.26
CA ASP A 63 -39.36 -14.68 48.33
C ASP A 63 -38.54 -15.77 49.02
N ALA A 64 -39.15 -16.92 49.34
CA ALA A 64 -38.48 -18.02 50.03
C ALA A 64 -37.66 -18.92 49.11
N ALA A 65 -38.15 -19.16 47.88
CA ALA A 65 -37.51 -20.01 46.88
C ALA A 65 -37.59 -19.37 45.49
N PRO A 66 -36.77 -18.34 45.20
CA PRO A 66 -36.77 -17.66 43.91
C PRO A 66 -36.63 -18.62 42.71
N GLY A 67 -37.34 -18.33 41.62
CA GLY A 67 -37.21 -19.06 40.36
C GLY A 67 -38.37 -20.00 40.05
N GLY A 68 -38.10 -21.04 39.27
CA GLY A 68 -39.14 -21.94 38.77
C GLY A 68 -38.62 -22.90 37.71
N THR A 69 -39.54 -23.50 36.97
CA THR A 69 -39.23 -24.42 35.88
C THR A 69 -39.86 -23.96 34.58
N VAL A 70 -39.04 -23.84 33.54
CA VAL A 70 -39.47 -23.70 32.15
C VAL A 70 -39.71 -25.10 31.59
N THR A 71 -40.87 -25.33 30.96
CA THR A 71 -41.17 -26.58 30.26
C THR A 71 -41.41 -26.30 28.78
N LEU A 72 -40.59 -26.87 27.91
CA LEU A 72 -40.76 -26.75 26.47
C LEU A 72 -41.90 -27.64 25.95
N ALA A 73 -42.58 -27.19 24.90
CA ALA A 73 -43.61 -27.97 24.20
C ALA A 73 -43.04 -29.21 23.49
N ALA A 74 -41.76 -29.16 23.09
CA ALA A 74 -41.01 -30.27 22.51
C ALA A 74 -39.63 -30.40 23.18
N PRO A 75 -39.04 -31.62 23.27
CA PRO A 75 -37.71 -31.81 23.81
C PRO A 75 -36.65 -30.95 23.13
N LEU A 76 -35.71 -30.42 23.91
CA LEU A 76 -34.60 -29.65 23.35
C LEU A 76 -33.73 -30.58 22.48
N ALA A 77 -33.70 -30.31 21.18
CA ALA A 77 -33.00 -31.14 20.20
C ALA A 77 -31.51 -31.34 20.55
N SER A 78 -30.96 -32.51 20.19
CA SER A 78 -29.57 -32.84 20.52
C SER A 78 -28.59 -31.80 19.95
N GLY A 79 -27.63 -31.38 20.77
CA GLY A 79 -26.62 -30.38 20.40
C GLY A 79 -27.10 -28.92 20.38
N HIS A 80 -28.38 -28.65 20.59
CA HIS A 80 -28.88 -27.28 20.79
C HIS A 80 -28.58 -26.79 22.22
N ARG A 81 -28.50 -25.47 22.39
CA ARG A 81 -28.32 -24.84 23.70
C ARG A 81 -29.55 -24.02 24.05
N LEU A 82 -29.98 -24.07 25.31
CA LEU A 82 -31.09 -23.27 25.83
C LEU A 82 -30.62 -22.39 26.98
N VAL A 83 -31.04 -21.14 26.95
CA VAL A 83 -30.83 -20.17 28.01
C VAL A 83 -32.17 -19.65 28.49
N VAL A 84 -32.37 -19.64 29.81
CA VAL A 84 -33.49 -18.97 30.45
C VAL A 84 -32.97 -17.65 31.02
N SER A 85 -33.59 -16.53 30.69
CA SER A 85 -33.16 -15.20 31.14
C SER A 85 -34.31 -14.37 31.67
N SER A 86 -33.99 -13.43 32.55
CA SER A 86 -34.90 -12.37 32.97
C SER A 86 -35.33 -11.49 31.79
N ALA A 87 -36.61 -11.13 31.78
CA ALA A 87 -37.24 -10.20 30.85
C ALA A 87 -38.18 -9.21 31.56
N VAL A 88 -37.82 -8.76 32.76
CA VAL A 88 -38.59 -7.75 33.49
C VAL A 88 -38.63 -6.46 32.66
N PRO A 89 -39.83 -5.92 32.33
CA PRO A 89 -39.94 -4.68 31.58
C PRO A 89 -39.34 -3.51 32.36
N ASN A 90 -38.64 -2.61 31.67
CA ASN A 90 -38.06 -1.39 32.23
C ASN A 90 -39.14 -0.31 32.48
N LEU A 91 -40.17 -0.67 33.23
CA LEU A 91 -41.30 0.17 33.62
C LEU A 91 -41.44 0.18 35.13
N GLN A 92 -41.92 1.31 35.67
CA GLN A 92 -42.32 1.46 37.06
C GLN A 92 -43.87 1.42 37.14
N PRO A 93 -44.48 0.25 37.38
CA PRO A 93 -45.94 0.13 37.45
C PRO A 93 -46.52 0.62 38.78
N THR A 94 -45.70 0.68 39.84
CA THR A 94 -46.14 1.10 41.18
C THR A 94 -46.18 2.62 41.27
N ASP A 95 -47.38 3.16 41.51
CA ASP A 95 -47.63 4.58 41.78
C ASP A 95 -47.94 4.77 43.27
N ILE A 96 -47.17 5.63 43.95
CA ILE A 96 -47.29 5.87 45.39
C ILE A 96 -47.94 7.25 45.59
N THR A 97 -49.12 7.28 46.21
CA THR A 97 -49.87 8.52 46.45
C THR A 97 -49.52 9.17 47.79
N ASN A 98 -49.49 10.50 47.85
CA ASN A 98 -49.36 11.25 49.11
C ASN A 98 -50.57 11.01 50.04
N ASN A 99 -50.32 10.95 51.36
CA ASN A 99 -51.32 10.69 52.41
C ASN A 99 -51.96 9.29 52.40
N GLY A 100 -51.36 8.32 51.70
CA GLY A 100 -51.73 6.90 51.78
C GLY A 100 -51.11 6.17 52.99
N GLY A 101 -51.65 4.99 53.33
CA GLY A 101 -51.06 4.12 54.36
C GLY A 101 -49.68 3.59 53.96
N PHE A 102 -48.82 3.29 54.94
CA PHE A 102 -47.53 2.65 54.67
C PHE A 102 -47.74 1.16 54.41
N TYR A 103 -47.51 0.72 53.17
CA TYR A 103 -47.60 -0.68 52.74
C TYR A 103 -46.19 -1.23 52.45
N PRO A 104 -45.48 -1.80 53.44
CA PRO A 104 -44.10 -2.26 53.26
C PRO A 104 -43.94 -3.21 52.08
N ARG A 105 -44.90 -4.12 51.88
CA ARG A 105 -44.87 -5.12 50.81
C ARG A 105 -44.81 -4.49 49.41
N VAL A 106 -45.61 -3.43 49.17
CA VAL A 106 -45.66 -2.74 47.88
C VAL A 106 -44.33 -2.04 47.58
N ILE A 107 -43.72 -1.47 48.62
CA ILE A 107 -42.42 -0.79 48.52
C ILE A 107 -41.31 -1.81 48.25
N GLU A 108 -41.27 -2.91 49.01
CA GLU A 108 -40.29 -3.98 48.81
C GLU A 108 -40.41 -4.62 47.42
N ASP A 109 -41.62 -4.93 46.95
CA ASP A 109 -41.81 -5.51 45.61
C ASP A 109 -41.38 -4.51 44.50
N ALA A 110 -41.60 -3.20 44.70
CA ALA A 110 -41.13 -2.17 43.77
C ALA A 110 -39.59 -2.03 43.76
N LEU A 111 -38.95 -2.06 44.94
CA LEU A 111 -37.50 -2.01 45.08
C LEU A 111 -36.84 -3.26 44.49
N ASP A 112 -37.35 -4.45 44.79
CA ASP A 112 -36.89 -5.71 44.22
C ASP A 112 -37.01 -5.70 42.69
N ARG A 113 -38.11 -5.14 42.15
CA ARG A 113 -38.27 -5.03 40.70
C ARG A 113 -37.19 -4.15 40.07
N HIS A 114 -36.84 -3.03 40.71
CA HIS A 114 -35.74 -2.18 40.25
C HIS A 114 -34.39 -2.88 40.35
N VAL A 115 -34.12 -3.61 41.44
CA VAL A 115 -32.89 -4.42 41.56
C VAL A 115 -32.82 -5.47 40.45
N ALA A 116 -33.93 -6.13 40.12
CA ALA A 116 -33.98 -7.08 39.00
C ALA A 116 -33.71 -6.42 37.64
N GLN A 117 -34.23 -5.20 37.41
CA GLN A 117 -33.95 -4.42 36.19
C GLN A 117 -32.46 -4.04 36.10
N VAL A 118 -31.85 -3.60 37.21
CA VAL A 118 -30.43 -3.24 37.28
C VAL A 118 -29.56 -4.46 36.98
N GLN A 119 -29.80 -5.60 37.63
CA GLN A 119 -29.07 -6.84 37.37
C GLN A 119 -29.26 -7.32 35.92
N GLN A 120 -30.44 -7.11 35.33
CA GLN A 120 -30.69 -7.45 33.92
C GLN A 120 -29.90 -6.56 32.96
N ILE A 121 -29.74 -5.27 33.28
CA ILE A 121 -28.87 -4.37 32.51
C ILE A 121 -27.41 -4.79 32.66
N ASP A 122 -26.97 -5.12 33.87
CA ASP A 122 -25.61 -5.59 34.12
C ASP A 122 -25.29 -6.88 33.34
N GLU A 123 -26.22 -7.85 33.30
CA GLU A 123 -26.08 -9.05 32.46
C GLU A 123 -25.90 -8.70 30.97
N LYS A 124 -26.69 -7.75 30.46
CA LYS A 124 -26.63 -7.31 29.06
C LYS A 124 -25.32 -6.59 28.75
N VAL A 125 -24.88 -5.68 29.63
CA VAL A 125 -23.61 -4.93 29.50
C VAL A 125 -22.41 -5.86 29.70
N GLY A 126 -22.54 -6.91 30.52
CA GLY A 126 -21.54 -7.97 30.68
C GLY A 126 -21.19 -8.70 29.38
N ARG A 127 -22.11 -8.67 28.39
CA ARG A 127 -21.92 -9.27 27.05
C ARG A 127 -21.58 -8.25 25.96
N ALA A 128 -21.41 -6.97 26.30
CA ALA A 128 -21.02 -5.93 25.36
C ALA A 128 -19.48 -5.84 25.21
N LEU A 129 -19.02 -5.28 24.08
CA LEU A 129 -17.61 -4.92 23.90
C LEU A 129 -17.26 -3.77 24.85
N LYS A 130 -16.17 -3.90 25.61
CA LYS A 130 -15.71 -2.89 26.57
C LYS A 130 -14.36 -2.32 26.13
N VAL A 131 -14.19 -1.02 26.30
CA VAL A 131 -12.89 -0.35 26.19
C VAL A 131 -12.27 -0.19 27.57
N ALA A 132 -10.95 -0.02 27.64
CA ALA A 132 -10.25 0.18 28.90
C ALA A 132 -10.72 1.47 29.60
N ILE A 133 -10.82 1.46 30.94
CA ILE A 133 -11.28 2.64 31.71
C ILE A 133 -10.35 3.86 31.56
N THR A 134 -9.07 3.63 31.28
CA THR A 134 -8.07 4.69 31.04
C THR A 134 -8.04 5.15 29.59
N SER A 135 -8.91 4.60 28.74
CA SER A 135 -8.94 4.94 27.33
C SER A 135 -9.39 6.40 27.15
N PRO A 136 -8.79 7.15 26.22
CA PRO A 136 -9.27 8.48 25.86
C PRO A 136 -10.60 8.43 25.08
N LEU A 137 -11.09 7.23 24.76
CA LEU A 137 -12.34 7.00 24.05
C LEU A 137 -13.52 7.37 24.94
N GLY A 138 -14.27 8.40 24.54
CA GLY A 138 -15.59 8.71 25.10
C GLY A 138 -16.69 7.81 24.55
N ASP A 139 -17.91 8.34 24.44
CA ASP A 139 -19.09 7.67 23.86
C ASP A 139 -18.96 7.55 22.32
N GLN A 140 -18.05 6.71 21.85
CA GLN A 140 -17.88 6.47 20.42
C GLN A 140 -18.82 5.35 19.94
N ALA A 141 -19.65 5.66 18.95
CA ALA A 141 -20.51 4.69 18.30
C ALA A 141 -19.72 3.76 17.37
N LEU A 142 -20.21 2.53 17.17
CA LEU A 142 -19.71 1.68 16.10
C LEU A 142 -19.97 2.38 14.74
N PRO A 143 -19.03 2.30 13.79
CA PRO A 143 -19.25 2.82 12.44
C PRO A 143 -20.43 2.08 11.78
N SER A 144 -21.10 2.74 10.84
CA SER A 144 -22.17 2.10 10.06
C SER A 144 -21.65 0.84 9.39
N PRO A 145 -22.33 -0.31 9.49
CA PRO A 145 -21.81 -1.57 8.96
C PRO A 145 -21.68 -1.51 7.44
N VAL A 146 -20.53 -1.96 6.92
CA VAL A 146 -20.27 -2.07 5.48
C VAL A 146 -19.96 -3.54 5.16
N ALA A 147 -20.62 -4.08 4.14
CA ALA A 147 -20.47 -5.48 3.75
C ALA A 147 -19.01 -5.81 3.44
N GLY A 148 -18.50 -6.87 4.07
CA GLY A 148 -17.14 -7.35 3.85
C GLY A 148 -16.04 -6.53 4.54
N MET A 149 -16.37 -5.56 5.41
CA MET A 149 -15.38 -4.80 6.18
C MET A 149 -15.27 -5.30 7.64
N LEU A 150 -14.07 -5.13 8.22
CA LEU A 150 -13.76 -5.36 9.62
C LEU A 150 -13.84 -4.05 10.42
N ILE A 151 -14.10 -4.13 11.72
CA ILE A 151 -14.03 -2.96 12.61
C ILE A 151 -12.63 -2.90 13.23
N GLY A 152 -12.00 -1.72 13.25
CA GLY A 152 -10.70 -1.49 13.86
C GLY A 152 -10.51 -0.06 14.39
N TRP A 153 -9.43 0.17 15.14
CA TRP A 153 -9.04 1.48 15.68
C TRP A 153 -8.64 2.44 14.58
N ASN A 154 -9.10 3.69 14.61
CA ASN A 154 -8.66 4.72 13.66
C ASN A 154 -7.22 5.20 13.92
N GLU A 155 -6.67 6.00 13.00
CA GLU A 155 -5.29 6.52 13.08
C GLU A 155 -5.04 7.40 14.31
N SER A 156 -6.05 8.12 14.76
CA SER A 156 -5.96 9.06 15.89
C SER A 156 -6.10 8.37 17.26
N SER A 157 -6.34 7.05 17.29
CA SER A 157 -6.60 6.27 18.52
C SER A 157 -7.76 6.80 19.37
N ASP A 158 -8.69 7.55 18.75
CA ASP A 158 -9.82 8.21 19.40
C ASP A 158 -11.19 7.71 18.89
N GLY A 159 -11.20 6.68 18.03
CA GLY A 159 -12.43 6.09 17.52
C GLY A 159 -12.24 4.77 16.78
N LEU A 160 -13.37 4.21 16.33
CA LEU A 160 -13.45 3.00 15.52
C LEU A 160 -13.80 3.35 14.07
N LYS A 161 -13.30 2.57 13.12
CA LYS A 161 -13.66 2.69 11.70
C LYS A 161 -13.71 1.32 11.01
N ASN A 162 -14.36 1.30 9.85
CA ASN A 162 -14.36 0.12 8.99
C ASN A 162 -13.05 0.04 8.21
N TYR A 163 -12.48 -1.15 8.18
CA TYR A 163 -11.29 -1.53 7.46
C TYR A 163 -11.62 -2.63 6.46
N ALA A 164 -11.00 -2.60 5.28
CA ALA A 164 -11.00 -3.79 4.42
C ALA A 164 -10.24 -4.93 5.14
N PRO A 165 -10.70 -6.20 5.06
CA PRO A 165 -10.04 -7.32 5.71
C PRO A 165 -8.59 -7.48 5.26
N ILE A 166 -7.72 -7.90 6.18
CA ILE A 166 -6.33 -8.26 5.90
C ILE A 166 -6.31 -9.61 5.18
N GLY A 167 -6.63 -9.56 3.90
CA GLY A 167 -6.50 -10.63 2.93
C GLY A 167 -6.14 -9.97 1.61
N GLY A 168 -4.84 -9.91 1.30
CA GLY A 168 -4.31 -9.40 0.03
C GLY A 168 -4.33 -7.88 -0.18
N THR A 169 -5.23 -7.13 0.43
CA THR A 169 -5.44 -5.72 0.02
C THR A 169 -4.56 -4.70 0.74
N LEU A 170 -4.38 -4.75 2.08
CA LEU A 170 -3.57 -3.74 2.78
C LEU A 170 -2.06 -3.96 2.64
N LEU A 171 -1.56 -5.19 2.85
CA LEU A 171 -0.15 -5.49 2.57
C LEU A 171 0.17 -5.34 1.08
N GLY A 172 -0.76 -5.75 0.21
CA GLY A 172 -0.66 -5.51 -1.23
C GLY A 172 -0.60 -4.02 -1.55
N GLN A 173 -1.45 -3.18 -0.95
CA GLN A 173 -1.41 -1.72 -1.13
C GLN A 173 -0.14 -1.10 -0.56
N GLN A 174 0.34 -1.56 0.60
CA GLN A 174 1.57 -1.04 1.22
C GLN A 174 2.81 -1.42 0.39
N LEU A 175 2.88 -2.64 -0.14
CA LEU A 175 3.97 -3.07 -1.02
C LEU A 175 3.85 -2.50 -2.43
N ALA A 176 2.64 -2.23 -2.92
CA ALA A 176 2.39 -1.58 -4.22
C ALA A 176 2.53 -0.05 -4.19
N ALA A 177 2.60 0.56 -3.01
CA ALA A 177 2.91 1.97 -2.87
C ALA A 177 4.32 2.27 -3.43
N ALA A 178 4.56 3.51 -3.86
CA ALA A 178 5.84 3.91 -4.47
C ALA A 178 7.07 3.54 -3.61
N ASP A 179 6.95 3.66 -2.29
CA ASP A 179 8.02 3.32 -1.33
C ASP A 179 7.80 1.95 -0.65
N GLY A 180 6.92 1.09 -1.17
CA GLY A 180 6.64 -0.23 -0.61
C GLY A 180 7.88 -1.13 -0.53
N SER A 181 8.83 -0.95 -1.45
CA SER A 181 10.12 -1.65 -1.44
C SER A 181 11.03 -1.27 -0.26
N SER A 182 10.76 -0.17 0.46
CA SER A 182 11.47 0.19 1.70
C SER A 182 11.11 -0.75 2.86
N LEU A 183 9.95 -1.41 2.80
CA LEU A 183 9.47 -2.34 3.82
C LEU A 183 10.04 -3.76 3.65
N VAL A 184 10.72 -4.02 2.52
CA VAL A 184 11.25 -5.35 2.18
C VAL A 184 12.75 -5.39 2.48
N GLY A 185 13.15 -6.28 3.39
CA GLY A 185 14.56 -6.53 3.69
C GLY A 185 15.25 -7.31 2.57
N PHE A 186 16.47 -6.91 2.23
CA PHE A 186 17.36 -7.57 1.28
C PHE A 186 18.72 -7.85 1.94
N ARG A 187 19.22 -9.09 1.77
CA ARG A 187 20.60 -9.49 2.14
C ARG A 187 21.21 -10.21 0.96
N GLN A 188 22.38 -9.74 0.52
CA GLN A 188 23.13 -10.40 -0.54
C GLN A 188 23.64 -11.78 -0.07
N ALA A 189 23.78 -12.72 -1.00
CA ALA A 189 24.41 -14.01 -0.71
C ALA A 189 25.90 -13.84 -0.37
N GLY A 190 26.38 -14.57 0.65
CA GLY A 190 27.79 -14.59 1.05
C GLY A 190 28.04 -14.24 2.52
N THR A 191 29.12 -14.79 3.09
CA THR A 191 29.53 -14.53 4.48
C THR A 191 29.88 -13.05 4.67
N GLY A 192 29.31 -12.41 5.69
CA GLY A 192 29.55 -11.00 6.01
C GLY A 192 28.60 -10.00 5.34
N ALA A 193 27.67 -10.44 4.48
CA ALA A 193 26.68 -9.55 3.86
C ALA A 193 25.75 -8.93 4.91
N VAL A 194 25.52 -7.63 4.84
CA VAL A 194 24.64 -6.88 5.77
C VAL A 194 23.23 -6.75 5.18
N VAL A 195 22.20 -6.69 6.05
CA VAL A 195 20.80 -6.44 5.63
C VAL A 195 20.62 -4.96 5.33
N ARG A 196 19.89 -4.67 4.25
CA ARG A 196 19.40 -3.34 3.88
C ARG A 196 17.99 -3.45 3.31
N THR A 197 17.38 -2.35 2.90
CA THR A 197 16.09 -2.40 2.20
C THR A 197 16.29 -2.82 0.74
N ALA A 198 15.26 -3.42 0.13
CA ALA A 198 15.25 -3.70 -1.31
C ALA A 198 15.33 -2.40 -2.12
N GLN A 199 14.70 -1.33 -1.61
CA GLN A 199 14.78 0.01 -2.20
C GLN A 199 16.22 0.52 -2.31
N ASP A 200 17.00 0.45 -1.23
CA ASP A 200 18.40 0.91 -1.22
C ASP A 200 19.28 0.06 -2.16
N LYS A 201 18.93 -1.21 -2.37
CA LYS A 201 19.61 -2.06 -3.36
C LYS A 201 19.28 -1.63 -4.79
N MET A 202 18.00 -1.46 -5.11
CA MET A 202 17.59 -1.10 -6.48
C MET A 202 18.11 0.28 -6.90
N ARG A 203 18.21 1.24 -5.96
CA ARG A 203 18.72 2.60 -6.22
C ARG A 203 20.24 2.71 -6.38
N GLU A 204 21.00 1.61 -6.30
CA GLU A 204 22.44 1.62 -6.64
C GLU A 204 22.69 1.91 -8.13
N TRP A 205 21.71 1.62 -8.98
CA TRP A 205 21.78 1.84 -10.41
C TRP A 205 20.62 2.75 -10.83
N VAL A 206 20.91 3.66 -11.76
CA VAL A 206 19.91 4.51 -12.39
C VAL A 206 19.79 4.14 -13.85
N SER A 207 18.58 3.79 -14.30
CA SER A 207 18.27 3.55 -15.70
C SER A 207 17.43 4.68 -16.28
N VAL A 208 17.60 4.96 -17.58
CA VAL A 208 16.68 5.87 -18.31
C VAL A 208 15.22 5.40 -18.25
N LYS A 209 14.98 4.10 -18.08
CA LYS A 209 13.63 3.54 -17.93
C LYS A 209 12.98 3.89 -16.59
N ASP A 210 13.76 4.17 -15.55
CA ASP A 210 13.26 4.64 -14.26
C ASP A 210 12.64 6.05 -14.38
N PHE A 211 13.00 6.79 -15.44
CA PHE A 211 12.51 8.13 -15.76
C PHE A 211 11.47 8.13 -16.89
N GLY A 212 10.99 6.96 -17.31
CA GLY A 212 9.92 6.82 -18.30
C GLY A 212 10.38 6.66 -19.74
N ALA A 213 11.67 6.45 -20.01
CA ALA A 213 12.13 6.14 -21.36
C ALA A 213 11.62 4.76 -21.79
N VAL A 214 11.00 4.67 -22.97
CA VAL A 214 10.39 3.44 -23.48
C VAL A 214 11.40 2.62 -24.28
N GLY A 215 12.14 3.26 -25.19
CA GLY A 215 13.12 2.61 -26.05
C GLY A 215 12.50 1.76 -27.17
N ASP A 216 11.34 2.15 -27.70
CA ASP A 216 10.59 1.46 -28.76
C ASP A 216 10.85 1.98 -30.19
N GLY A 217 11.65 3.04 -30.33
CA GLY A 217 11.97 3.72 -31.59
C GLY A 217 10.87 4.66 -32.11
N VAL A 218 9.79 4.86 -31.34
CA VAL A 218 8.61 5.64 -31.73
C VAL A 218 8.32 6.73 -30.70
N THR A 219 8.31 6.37 -29.42
CA THR A 219 8.13 7.27 -28.28
C THR A 219 9.33 8.18 -28.16
N ASP A 220 9.08 9.48 -27.99
CA ASP A 220 10.14 10.47 -27.81
C ASP A 220 10.68 10.41 -26.38
N ASP A 221 11.86 9.80 -26.22
CA ASP A 221 12.49 9.52 -24.94
C ASP A 221 13.37 10.69 -24.44
N THR A 222 13.42 11.81 -25.17
CA THR A 222 14.34 12.93 -24.90
C THR A 222 14.25 13.43 -23.46
N ALA A 223 13.03 13.72 -22.99
CA ALA A 223 12.82 14.27 -21.66
C ALA A 223 13.17 13.27 -20.54
N ALA A 224 12.84 12.00 -20.73
CA ALA A 224 13.14 10.94 -19.77
C ALA A 224 14.64 10.70 -19.65
N ILE A 225 15.36 10.67 -20.77
CA ILE A 225 16.81 10.53 -20.79
C ILE A 225 17.48 11.72 -20.09
N GLN A 226 17.06 12.95 -20.39
CA GLN A 226 17.62 14.12 -19.72
C GLN A 226 17.35 14.11 -18.22
N ALA A 227 16.15 13.73 -17.79
CA ALA A 227 15.81 13.63 -16.37
C ALA A 227 16.67 12.58 -15.64
N ALA A 228 16.96 11.44 -16.28
CA ALA A 228 17.85 10.43 -15.72
C ALA A 228 19.27 10.96 -15.51
N ILE A 229 19.82 11.65 -16.52
CA ILE A 229 21.13 12.32 -16.44
C ILE A 229 21.16 13.39 -15.35
N ASP A 230 20.08 14.16 -15.23
CA ASP A 230 19.96 15.25 -14.26
C ASP A 230 19.83 14.76 -12.82
N SER A 231 19.36 13.52 -12.63
CA SER A 231 19.15 12.92 -11.31
C SER A 231 20.43 12.44 -10.62
N VAL A 232 21.50 12.18 -11.39
CA VAL A 232 22.75 11.65 -10.86
C VAL A 232 23.75 12.77 -10.58
N VAL A 233 24.33 12.77 -9.38
CA VAL A 233 25.40 13.68 -8.99
C VAL A 233 26.73 12.94 -9.12
N GLY A 234 27.09 12.66 -10.36
CA GLY A 234 28.16 11.73 -10.71
C GLY A 234 27.72 10.26 -10.63
N GLY A 235 28.28 9.41 -11.48
CA GLY A 235 27.95 7.99 -11.56
C GLY A 235 27.56 7.56 -12.97
N THR A 236 26.79 6.48 -13.07
CA THR A 236 26.45 5.84 -14.35
C THR A 236 24.94 5.86 -14.57
N VAL A 237 24.52 6.30 -15.75
CA VAL A 237 23.15 6.17 -16.24
C VAL A 237 23.10 5.02 -17.25
N HIS A 238 22.28 4.03 -16.94
CA HIS A 238 22.12 2.83 -17.75
C HIS A 238 21.04 2.98 -18.81
N PHE A 239 21.42 2.61 -20.02
CA PHE A 239 20.52 2.41 -21.13
C PHE A 239 20.40 0.90 -21.38
N PRO A 240 19.24 0.29 -21.10
CA PRO A 240 18.96 -1.08 -21.51
C PRO A 240 18.98 -1.23 -23.04
N VAL A 241 18.88 -2.46 -23.54
CA VAL A 241 18.63 -2.71 -24.97
C VAL A 241 17.33 -2.02 -25.40
N GLY A 242 17.35 -1.40 -26.57
CA GLY A 242 16.22 -0.63 -27.07
C GLY A 242 16.65 0.45 -28.07
N THR A 243 15.67 0.99 -28.79
CA THR A 243 15.86 2.15 -29.68
C THR A 243 15.22 3.38 -29.05
N PHE A 244 16.01 4.30 -28.55
CA PHE A 244 15.56 5.51 -27.88
C PHE A 244 15.49 6.66 -28.88
N LEU A 245 14.27 7.04 -29.27
CA LEU A 245 14.06 8.13 -30.22
C LEU A 245 14.21 9.46 -29.48
N ILE A 246 15.04 10.36 -30.00
CA ILE A 246 15.22 11.71 -29.44
C ILE A 246 14.90 12.78 -30.47
N SER A 247 14.38 13.92 -30.02
CA SER A 247 14.03 15.05 -30.88
C SER A 247 14.78 16.34 -30.58
N ALA A 248 15.51 16.39 -29.46
CA ALA A 248 16.38 17.50 -29.07
C ALA A 248 17.71 16.97 -28.49
N PRO A 249 18.75 17.82 -28.41
CA PRO A 249 20.06 17.39 -27.93
C PRO A 249 20.04 17.00 -26.45
N ILE A 250 20.54 15.81 -26.14
CA ILE A 250 20.80 15.36 -24.78
C ILE A 250 22.04 16.09 -24.25
N GLN A 251 21.88 16.77 -23.12
CA GLN A 251 22.91 17.55 -22.47
C GLN A 251 23.72 16.68 -21.51
N LEU A 252 25.01 16.55 -21.78
CA LEU A 252 25.96 15.86 -20.90
C LEU A 252 26.14 16.60 -19.58
N ARG A 253 26.47 15.85 -18.53
CA ARG A 253 26.80 16.40 -17.21
C ARG A 253 28.15 15.88 -16.72
N ARG A 254 28.87 16.76 -16.02
CA ARG A 254 30.12 16.42 -15.32
C ARG A 254 29.94 15.17 -14.47
N GLY A 255 30.89 14.24 -14.55
CA GLY A 255 30.92 13.03 -13.73
C GLY A 255 29.88 11.96 -14.11
N VAL A 256 29.11 12.18 -15.18
CA VAL A 256 28.10 11.23 -15.63
C VAL A 256 28.65 10.39 -16.78
N MET A 257 28.58 9.07 -16.60
CA MET A 257 28.81 8.08 -17.64
C MET A 257 27.47 7.59 -18.20
N LEU A 258 27.33 7.61 -19.53
CA LEU A 258 26.22 6.95 -20.21
C LEU A 258 26.67 5.57 -20.67
N GLN A 259 26.02 4.52 -20.16
CA GLN A 259 26.39 3.13 -20.44
C GLN A 259 25.24 2.37 -21.10
N GLY A 260 25.46 1.89 -22.32
CA GLY A 260 24.52 1.03 -23.04
C GLY A 260 24.84 -0.47 -22.98
N ALA A 261 24.07 -1.25 -23.72
CA ALA A 261 24.15 -2.71 -23.82
C ALA A 261 24.88 -3.19 -25.11
N GLY A 262 25.92 -2.47 -25.51
CA GLY A 262 26.86 -2.82 -26.58
C GLY A 262 26.55 -2.09 -27.88
N PRO A 263 27.54 -1.86 -28.77
CA PRO A 263 27.30 -1.34 -30.11
C PRO A 263 27.36 -2.45 -31.18
N PHE A 264 27.25 -3.72 -30.78
CA PHE A 264 27.68 -4.86 -31.61
C PHE A 264 26.66 -5.24 -32.70
N ASP A 265 25.40 -4.81 -32.58
CA ASP A 265 24.36 -5.13 -33.55
C ASP A 265 23.38 -3.94 -33.74
N THR A 266 23.24 -3.47 -34.98
CA THR A 266 22.30 -2.38 -35.32
C THR A 266 20.87 -2.88 -35.54
N SER A 267 20.61 -4.18 -35.44
CA SER A 267 19.26 -4.74 -35.52
C SER A 267 18.38 -4.23 -34.37
N ALA A 268 17.06 -4.24 -34.57
CA ALA A 268 16.13 -3.72 -33.59
C ALA A 268 16.23 -4.50 -32.27
N ASN A 269 16.39 -3.78 -31.15
CA ASN A 269 16.47 -4.32 -29.79
C ASN A 269 17.67 -5.24 -29.48
N ALA A 270 18.69 -5.29 -30.33
CA ALA A 270 19.90 -6.09 -30.06
C ALA A 270 21.00 -5.32 -29.32
N SER A 271 20.92 -4.00 -29.29
CA SER A 271 21.89 -3.11 -28.66
C SER A 271 21.17 -1.85 -28.18
N THR A 272 21.88 -0.98 -27.46
CA THR A 272 21.35 0.34 -27.14
C THR A 272 21.57 1.27 -28.33
N LYS A 273 20.48 1.71 -28.95
CA LYS A 273 20.51 2.68 -30.04
C LYS A 273 19.80 3.95 -29.64
N ILE A 274 20.46 5.09 -29.77
CA ILE A 274 19.83 6.40 -29.73
C ILE A 274 19.58 6.78 -31.19
N LEU A 275 18.35 7.14 -31.53
CA LEU A 275 17.90 7.45 -32.89
C LEU A 275 17.41 8.89 -32.97
N LEU A 276 17.91 9.66 -33.93
CA LEU A 276 17.42 11.02 -34.15
C LEU A 276 16.07 10.99 -34.89
N LYS A 277 15.07 11.67 -34.32
CA LYS A 277 13.75 11.81 -34.94
C LYS A 277 13.84 12.57 -36.27
N SER A 278 13.04 12.16 -37.25
CA SER A 278 12.97 12.84 -38.55
C SER A 278 12.54 14.30 -38.37
N GLY A 279 13.24 15.22 -39.02
CA GLY A 279 12.99 16.66 -38.97
C GLY A 279 13.57 17.38 -37.75
N SER A 280 14.24 16.69 -36.82
CA SER A 280 14.83 17.32 -35.64
C SER A 280 16.01 18.23 -35.95
N ASN A 281 16.84 17.86 -36.94
CA ASN A 281 17.94 18.68 -37.44
C ASN A 281 18.85 19.24 -36.33
N CYS A 282 19.10 18.45 -35.29
CA CYS A 282 19.88 18.85 -34.12
C CYS A 282 20.96 17.82 -33.81
N ALA A 283 21.96 18.23 -33.01
CA ALA A 283 22.90 17.28 -32.43
C ALA A 283 22.14 16.33 -31.49
N MET A 284 22.61 15.09 -31.40
CA MET A 284 22.00 14.08 -30.54
C MET A 284 22.50 14.21 -29.10
N LEU A 285 23.79 14.50 -28.95
CA LEU A 285 24.44 14.63 -27.65
C LEU A 285 25.38 15.82 -27.67
N GLN A 286 25.27 16.69 -26.66
CA GLN A 286 26.09 17.88 -26.55
C GLN A 286 26.54 18.13 -25.12
N THR A 287 27.72 18.69 -25.01
CA THR A 287 28.17 19.38 -23.80
C THR A 287 27.40 20.70 -23.65
N PRO A 288 26.86 21.03 -22.46
CA PRO A 288 26.03 22.21 -22.27
C PRO A 288 26.72 23.51 -22.70
N ALA A 289 25.97 24.37 -23.39
CA ALA A 289 26.47 25.68 -23.83
C ALA A 289 27.00 26.54 -22.66
N ALA A 290 26.37 26.43 -21.49
CA ALA A 290 26.78 27.11 -20.26
C ALA A 290 28.12 26.60 -19.68
N ALA A 291 28.54 25.39 -20.08
CA ALA A 291 29.80 24.78 -19.66
C ALA A 291 30.97 25.15 -20.60
N LEU A 292 30.69 25.76 -21.76
CA LEU A 292 31.71 26.16 -22.73
C LEU A 292 32.62 27.24 -22.12
N GLY A 293 33.92 26.93 -21.99
CA GLY A 293 34.93 27.84 -21.42
C GLY A 293 35.11 27.75 -19.90
N GLN A 294 34.39 26.87 -19.20
CA GLN A 294 34.59 26.58 -17.78
C GLN A 294 35.15 25.16 -17.63
N ALA A 295 36.48 25.02 -17.55
CA ALA A 295 37.13 23.71 -17.68
C ALA A 295 36.57 22.64 -16.71
N GLU A 296 36.26 23.03 -15.47
CA GLU A 296 35.75 22.11 -14.46
C GLU A 296 34.30 21.63 -14.68
N ALA A 297 33.54 22.29 -15.55
CA ALA A 297 32.12 21.97 -15.79
C ALA A 297 31.93 20.74 -16.71
N THR A 298 33.01 20.22 -17.29
CA THR A 298 33.00 19.18 -18.33
C THR A 298 34.00 18.05 -18.03
N HIS A 299 34.38 17.87 -16.76
CA HIS A 299 35.23 16.76 -16.33
C HIS A 299 34.46 15.44 -16.23
N TYR A 300 35.18 14.32 -16.43
CA TYR A 300 34.70 12.96 -16.14
C TYR A 300 33.41 12.57 -16.87
N MET A 301 33.23 13.06 -18.10
CA MET A 301 32.09 12.67 -18.94
C MET A 301 32.47 11.44 -19.76
N ALA A 302 31.58 10.46 -19.82
CA ALA A 302 31.91 9.19 -20.44
C ALA A 302 30.75 8.62 -21.26
N LEU A 303 31.09 8.01 -22.40
CA LEU A 303 30.19 7.17 -23.19
C LEU A 303 30.77 5.77 -23.30
N GLU A 304 29.94 4.77 -23.06
CA GLU A 304 30.32 3.39 -23.33
C GLU A 304 29.17 2.55 -23.89
N ASN A 305 29.46 1.70 -24.87
CA ASN A 305 28.57 0.66 -25.35
C ASN A 305 27.26 1.19 -25.99
N LEU A 306 27.35 2.23 -26.81
CA LEU A 306 26.20 2.94 -27.39
C LEU A 306 26.26 3.01 -28.91
N ILE A 307 25.08 3.00 -29.54
CA ILE A 307 24.90 3.29 -30.96
C ILE A 307 24.17 4.63 -31.11
N PHE A 308 24.65 5.49 -32.00
CA PHE A 308 23.98 6.73 -32.43
C PHE A 308 23.60 6.62 -33.90
N ASP A 309 22.30 6.64 -34.20
CA ASP A 309 21.75 6.69 -35.56
C ASP A 309 21.25 8.10 -35.85
N GLY A 310 21.98 8.83 -36.71
CA GLY A 310 21.64 10.20 -37.07
C GLY A 310 20.42 10.34 -38.00
N ASN A 311 19.83 9.23 -38.47
CA ASN A 311 18.67 9.24 -39.36
C ASN A 311 18.84 10.20 -40.56
N LYS A 312 19.98 10.12 -41.26
CA LYS A 312 20.38 11.05 -42.32
C LYS A 312 19.27 11.37 -43.31
N THR A 313 18.57 10.36 -43.82
CA THR A 313 17.49 10.54 -44.79
C THR A 313 16.27 11.26 -44.22
N GLY A 314 16.08 11.21 -42.89
CA GLY A 314 15.03 11.93 -42.17
C GLY A 314 15.42 13.35 -41.76
N GLN A 315 16.66 13.78 -41.98
CA GLN A 315 17.12 15.14 -41.69
C GLN A 315 17.17 15.98 -42.98
N THR A 316 16.87 17.27 -42.85
CA THR A 316 16.85 18.23 -43.96
C THR A 316 18.01 19.22 -43.89
N THR A 317 18.57 19.40 -42.70
CA THR A 317 19.64 20.37 -42.44
C THR A 317 20.81 19.66 -41.78
N GLU A 318 22.01 19.94 -42.28
CA GLU A 318 23.24 19.43 -41.69
C GLU A 318 23.48 20.00 -40.30
N VAL A 319 23.78 19.14 -39.33
CA VAL A 319 24.16 19.55 -37.98
C VAL A 319 25.66 19.86 -37.98
N THR A 320 26.01 21.13 -38.15
CA THR A 320 27.41 21.57 -38.29
C THR A 320 28.26 21.29 -37.03
N ALA A 321 27.63 21.22 -35.85
CA ALA A 321 28.29 20.91 -34.58
C ALA A 321 28.54 19.40 -34.37
N GLY A 322 28.17 18.56 -35.34
CA GLY A 322 28.23 17.11 -35.27
C GLY A 322 27.07 16.46 -34.51
N VAL A 323 26.89 15.17 -34.72
CA VAL A 323 25.82 14.38 -34.09
C VAL A 323 26.13 14.08 -32.63
N VAL A 324 27.39 13.73 -32.33
CA VAL A 324 27.91 13.62 -30.97
C VAL A 324 28.97 14.71 -30.77
N GLN A 325 28.77 15.58 -29.78
CA GLN A 325 29.67 16.68 -29.49
C GLN A 325 30.27 16.59 -28.09
N PHE A 326 31.60 16.63 -28.03
CA PHE A 326 32.36 16.80 -26.80
C PHE A 326 33.13 18.11 -26.84
N HIS A 327 32.59 19.14 -26.19
CA HIS A 327 33.32 20.39 -25.93
C HIS A 327 33.81 20.44 -24.48
N GLY A 328 35.08 20.70 -24.22
CA GLY A 328 35.56 20.82 -22.85
C GLY A 328 36.01 19.51 -22.18
N ALA A 329 36.39 18.46 -22.90
CA ALA A 329 36.86 17.23 -22.24
C ALA A 329 38.27 17.42 -21.63
N TRP A 330 38.37 17.91 -20.39
CA TRP A 330 39.65 18.34 -19.78
C TRP A 330 40.31 17.31 -18.85
N VAL A 331 39.53 16.46 -18.18
CA VAL A 331 40.07 15.44 -17.24
C VAL A 331 39.24 14.16 -17.30
N GLY A 332 39.91 13.04 -17.55
CA GLY A 332 39.37 11.69 -17.35
C GLY A 332 38.05 11.43 -18.08
N SER A 333 37.87 12.01 -19.27
CA SER A 333 36.69 11.78 -20.11
C SER A 333 37.00 10.72 -21.17
N TRP A 334 36.00 9.94 -21.57
CA TRP A 334 36.22 8.92 -22.60
C TRP A 334 35.00 8.62 -23.47
N ILE A 335 35.27 8.15 -24.68
CA ILE A 335 34.30 7.55 -25.59
C ILE A 335 34.82 6.16 -25.92
N ARG A 336 34.08 5.13 -25.52
CA ARG A 336 34.49 3.72 -25.69
C ARG A 336 33.41 2.87 -26.32
N LYS A 337 33.74 2.03 -27.29
CA LYS A 337 32.77 1.08 -27.89
C LYS A 337 31.49 1.82 -28.32
N VAL A 338 31.67 2.84 -29.14
CA VAL A 338 30.56 3.68 -29.65
C VAL A 338 30.50 3.56 -31.16
N PHE A 339 29.31 3.30 -31.69
CA PHE A 339 29.07 3.28 -33.13
C PHE A 339 28.16 4.44 -33.54
N ILE A 340 28.69 5.36 -34.35
CA ILE A 340 27.95 6.51 -34.87
C ILE A 340 27.71 6.27 -36.36
N TYR A 341 26.45 6.27 -36.79
CA TYR A 341 26.14 6.01 -38.19
C TYR A 341 24.97 6.81 -38.73
N ASN A 342 24.86 6.81 -40.06
CA ASN A 342 23.72 7.37 -40.79
C ASN A 342 23.48 8.85 -40.42
N THR A 343 24.52 9.69 -40.46
CA THR A 343 24.46 11.09 -40.03
C THR A 343 24.41 12.08 -41.20
N LEU A 344 23.65 13.16 -41.04
CA LEU A 344 23.72 14.36 -41.88
C LEU A 344 24.50 15.45 -41.11
N GLY A 345 25.81 15.52 -41.34
CA GLY A 345 26.77 16.29 -40.56
C GLY A 345 27.85 15.40 -39.92
N PRO A 346 28.92 15.99 -39.36
CA PRO A 346 29.99 15.23 -38.72
C PRO A 346 29.45 14.23 -37.71
N GLY A 347 30.01 13.03 -37.65
CA GLY A 347 29.55 12.01 -36.69
C GLY A 347 29.96 12.39 -35.27
N LEU A 348 31.24 12.69 -35.08
CA LEU A 348 31.84 13.12 -33.83
C LEU A 348 32.49 14.49 -34.02
N THR A 349 32.20 15.41 -33.10
CA THR A 349 32.87 16.71 -33.02
C THR A 349 33.52 16.88 -31.65
N LEU A 350 34.80 17.21 -31.66
CA LEU A 350 35.62 17.45 -30.48
C LEU A 350 36.06 18.91 -30.50
N ASP A 351 35.93 19.62 -29.38
CA ASP A 351 36.39 21.01 -29.30
C ASP A 351 36.87 21.35 -27.87
N LYS A 352 37.87 22.23 -27.76
CA LYS A 352 38.44 22.77 -26.51
C LYS A 352 38.58 21.77 -25.35
N GLY A 353 39.39 20.71 -25.48
CA GLY A 353 39.69 19.76 -24.39
C GLY A 353 41.17 19.38 -24.36
N SER A 354 41.61 18.70 -23.30
CA SER A 354 43.01 18.27 -23.11
C SER A 354 43.19 16.80 -22.77
N ASP A 355 42.13 16.10 -22.33
CA ASP A 355 42.23 14.73 -21.80
C ASP A 355 40.95 13.93 -22.13
N LEU A 356 40.87 13.50 -23.39
CA LEU A 356 39.80 12.64 -23.91
C LEU A 356 40.40 11.36 -24.47
N THR A 357 39.99 10.21 -23.92
CA THR A 357 40.33 8.90 -24.49
C THR A 357 39.26 8.47 -25.49
N ILE A 358 39.67 8.06 -26.69
CA ILE A 358 38.79 7.48 -27.71
C ILE A 358 39.30 6.08 -28.01
N ASP A 359 38.44 5.07 -27.83
CA ASP A 359 38.80 3.66 -27.94
C ASP A 359 37.61 2.87 -28.52
N ASP A 360 37.84 2.04 -29.52
CA ASP A 360 36.78 1.29 -30.22
C ASP A 360 35.58 2.17 -30.66
N VAL A 361 35.86 3.26 -31.39
CA VAL A 361 34.84 4.15 -31.96
C VAL A 361 34.76 3.98 -33.47
N TRP A 362 33.56 3.66 -33.96
CA TRP A 362 33.27 3.51 -35.38
C TRP A 362 32.36 4.63 -35.86
N ILE A 363 32.68 5.22 -37.01
CA ILE A 363 31.85 6.26 -37.64
C ILE A 363 31.60 5.86 -39.11
N GLN A 364 30.33 5.71 -39.51
CA GLN A 364 29.97 5.22 -40.85
C GLN A 364 28.78 5.96 -41.48
N GLY A 365 28.74 6.07 -42.81
CA GLY A 365 27.54 6.54 -43.52
C GLY A 365 27.24 8.03 -43.37
N VAL A 366 28.26 8.81 -43.00
CA VAL A 366 28.23 10.26 -42.81
C VAL A 366 28.09 10.99 -44.16
N GLN A 367 27.25 12.01 -44.23
CA GLN A 367 27.19 12.97 -45.34
C GLN A 367 27.37 14.38 -44.78
N THR A 368 28.39 15.10 -45.23
CA THR A 368 28.70 16.46 -44.75
C THR A 368 29.10 17.36 -45.91
N ALA A 369 28.90 18.68 -45.77
CA ALA A 369 29.41 19.67 -46.72
C ALA A 369 30.94 19.86 -46.60
N THR A 370 31.52 19.58 -45.42
CA THR A 370 32.95 19.74 -45.14
C THR A 370 33.80 18.51 -45.48
N GLY A 371 33.18 17.34 -45.67
CA GLY A 371 33.83 16.07 -46.03
C GLY A 371 34.34 15.22 -44.86
N TYR A 372 34.18 15.66 -43.60
CA TYR A 372 34.76 14.96 -42.44
C TYR A 372 33.72 14.16 -41.63
N ALA A 373 34.09 12.93 -41.24
CA ALA A 373 33.32 12.09 -40.31
C ALA A 373 33.63 12.40 -38.83
N LEU A 374 34.83 12.93 -38.57
CA LEU A 374 35.32 13.43 -37.30
C LEU A 374 35.81 14.87 -37.51
N ASP A 375 35.29 15.83 -36.75
CA ASP A 375 35.74 17.22 -36.74
C ASP A 375 36.33 17.57 -35.37
N THR A 376 37.59 17.99 -35.33
CA THR A 376 38.28 18.26 -34.06
C THR A 376 38.40 19.75 -33.72
N ASN A 377 37.81 20.66 -34.52
CA ASN A 377 37.73 22.14 -34.46
C ASN A 377 38.70 23.00 -33.60
N GLN A 378 39.84 22.47 -33.15
CA GLN A 378 41.06 23.11 -32.68
C GLN A 378 42.27 22.18 -32.86
N SER A 379 43.43 22.79 -33.05
CA SER A 379 44.75 22.14 -33.09
C SER A 379 44.92 21.20 -31.89
N LEU A 380 44.85 19.89 -32.14
CA LEU A 380 45.36 18.89 -31.20
C LEU A 380 46.86 19.16 -31.04
N SER A 381 47.28 19.94 -30.05
CA SER A 381 48.68 19.97 -29.66
C SER A 381 48.98 18.59 -29.10
N ALA A 382 49.75 17.79 -29.83
CA ALA A 382 50.31 16.56 -29.32
C ALA A 382 51.04 16.90 -28.02
N GLY A 383 50.47 16.48 -26.88
CA GLY A 383 51.20 16.44 -25.62
C GLY A 383 52.32 15.43 -25.80
N THR A 384 53.56 15.91 -25.70
CA THR A 384 54.79 15.12 -25.70
C THR A 384 54.82 14.08 -24.58
#